data_AF-A0A7C4EEG6-F1
#
_entry.id   AF-A0A7C4EEG6-F1
#
_cell.length_a   1.000
_cell.length_b   1.000
_cell.length_c   1.000
_cell.angle_alpha   90.00
_cell.angle_beta   90.00
_cell.angle_gamma   90.00
#
_symmetry.space_group_name_H-M   'P 1'
#
loop_
_entity.id
_entity.type
_entity.pdbx_description
1 polymer ?
#
loop_
_entity_poly.entity_id
_entity_poly.type
_entity_poly.pdbx_seq_one_letter_code
_entity_poly.pdbx_strand_id
1 'polypeptide(L)'
;MNKLTGILMLLLWLNSIVYSQDEFDEESFIKQMSWGMDYKITLQLKNDSVYVYDIKSLHHSDASFGIASDRFTYYPVTMSDDFIKKLKLRGVELGIDTSTNKDTLAMLQPSDKTLWSSIHNTIGGGWIHFVNTLLYAIEKNNLNIHSAMMKRPESKWKPKPMTESYRRTRKWKYYVPVTMKEAKKEYKIRKERNELGDIKYIPEKFTELFLNTSEAEYKRMLKRGDRRTIARIELVKLLLGSNYLGKTQINFIKFQVLKSFMQYSSATLPSVIIFDNFNAAVALTLNEKGYHIEKIIYKDEDRVGQDDIDIRNRTIESLIRNINQINQEFFRDKLMKYYN
;
A
#
# COMPACT_ATOMS: atom_id res chain seq x y z
N MET A 1 17.40 34.50 50.69
CA MET A 1 16.85 33.31 50.01
C MET A 1 15.50 33.69 49.43
N ASN A 2 15.08 33.14 48.28
CA ASN A 2 13.77 33.35 47.62
C ASN A 2 13.72 34.33 46.41
N LYS A 3 14.67 34.22 45.49
CA LYS A 3 14.44 34.61 44.07
C LYS A 3 14.85 33.52 43.08
N LEU A 4 15.91 32.76 43.37
CA LEU A 4 16.32 31.61 42.54
C LEU A 4 15.34 30.41 42.60
N THR A 5 14.72 30.16 43.75
CA THR A 5 13.78 29.03 43.91
C THR A 5 12.46 29.24 43.15
N GLY A 6 12.02 30.49 42.98
CA GLY A 6 10.82 30.82 42.20
C GLY A 6 11.03 30.63 40.70
N ILE A 7 12.22 30.96 40.18
CA ILE A 7 12.56 30.80 38.75
C ILE A 7 12.74 29.32 38.39
N LEU A 8 13.31 28.52 39.29
CA LEU A 8 13.49 27.07 39.07
C LEU A 8 12.14 26.32 39.06
N MET A 9 11.17 26.71 39.90
CA MET A 9 9.82 26.15 39.84
C MET A 9 9.06 26.56 38.58
N LEU A 10 9.24 27.80 38.09
CA LEU A 10 8.58 28.27 36.87
C LEU A 10 9.13 27.57 35.61
N LEU A 11 10.43 27.24 35.58
CA LEU A 11 11.06 26.44 34.52
C LEU A 11 10.65 24.96 34.58
N LEU A 12 10.38 24.41 35.77
CA LEU A 12 9.84 23.04 35.90
C LEU A 12 8.36 22.97 35.50
N TRP A 13 7.57 24.02 35.74
CA TRP A 13 6.19 24.14 35.26
C TRP A 13 6.10 24.36 33.75
N LEU A 14 7.01 25.15 33.16
CA LEU A 14 7.06 25.33 31.70
C LEU A 14 7.51 24.07 30.95
N ASN A 15 8.32 23.21 31.56
CA ASN A 15 8.71 21.93 30.96
C ASN A 15 7.65 20.82 31.10
N SER A 16 6.66 20.98 31.98
CA SER A 16 5.54 20.02 32.10
C SER A 16 4.37 20.36 31.16
N ILE A 17 4.37 21.53 30.53
CA ILE A 17 3.39 21.90 29.49
C ILE A 17 3.82 21.41 28.09
N VAL A 18 5.08 21.00 27.90
CA VAL A 18 5.61 20.56 26.59
C VAL A 18 5.53 19.04 26.37
N TYR A 19 5.09 18.25 27.36
CA TYR A 19 4.97 16.80 27.26
C TYR A 19 3.56 16.23 27.51
N SER A 20 2.54 17.08 27.50
CA SER A 20 1.15 16.64 27.64
C SER A 20 0.33 17.11 26.45
N GLN A 21 -0.16 16.13 25.68
CA GLN A 21 -1.26 16.23 24.72
C GLN A 21 -0.96 16.95 23.39
N ASP A 22 -0.19 16.27 22.54
CA ASP A 22 -0.48 16.21 21.10
C ASP A 22 -0.76 14.72 20.73
N GLU A 23 -1.66 14.09 21.49
CA GLU A 23 -2.50 13.04 20.91
C GLU A 23 -3.74 13.80 20.40
N PHE A 24 -3.61 14.37 19.20
CA PHE A 24 -4.79 14.57 18.38
C PHE A 24 -5.41 13.18 18.25
N ASP A 25 -6.48 12.93 18.99
CA ASP A 25 -7.48 11.94 18.65
C ASP A 25 -7.89 12.25 17.21
N GLU A 26 -7.24 11.60 16.24
CA GLU A 26 -7.72 11.54 14.87
C GLU A 26 -9.10 10.91 14.98
N GLU A 27 -10.11 11.77 14.90
CA GLU A 27 -11.48 11.46 15.26
C GLU A 27 -11.99 10.33 14.36
N SER A 28 -11.88 9.08 14.82
CA SER A 28 -12.16 7.85 14.08
C SER A 28 -13.42 8.01 13.23
N PHE A 29 -13.35 7.71 11.94
CA PHE A 29 -14.48 7.86 11.02
C PHE A 29 -15.57 6.80 11.22
N ILE A 30 -15.30 5.83 12.10
CA ILE A 30 -16.20 4.76 12.50
C ILE A 30 -17.01 5.24 13.71
N LYS A 31 -18.32 5.37 13.52
CA LYS A 31 -19.26 5.73 14.59
C LYS A 31 -19.54 4.53 15.50
N GLN A 32 -19.77 3.36 14.90
CA GLN A 32 -20.03 2.13 15.63
C GLN A 32 -19.52 0.92 14.85
N MET A 33 -19.04 -0.09 15.55
CA MET A 33 -18.68 -1.39 15.00
C MET A 33 -19.18 -2.44 15.98
N SER A 34 -19.75 -3.55 15.51
CA SER A 34 -20.26 -4.61 16.39
C SER A 34 -20.21 -5.99 15.75
N TRP A 35 -20.07 -7.00 16.61
CA TRP A 35 -20.23 -8.40 16.26
C TRP A 35 -21.72 -8.73 16.20
N GLY A 36 -22.19 -9.13 15.02
CA GLY A 36 -23.53 -9.66 14.81
C GLY A 36 -23.61 -11.15 15.15
N MET A 37 -24.80 -11.61 15.53
CA MET A 37 -25.04 -13.01 15.92
C MET A 37 -24.78 -14.03 14.79
N ASP A 38 -24.77 -13.59 13.52
CA ASP A 38 -24.67 -14.45 12.33
C ASP A 38 -23.25 -14.56 11.74
N TYR A 39 -22.19 -14.44 12.55
CA TYR A 39 -20.81 -14.33 12.03
C TYR A 39 -20.63 -13.17 11.04
N LYS A 40 -21.27 -12.04 11.35
CA LYS A 40 -21.20 -10.81 10.57
C LYS A 40 -20.64 -9.70 11.43
N ILE A 41 -19.91 -8.78 10.82
CA ILE A 41 -19.48 -7.56 11.48
C ILE A 41 -20.26 -6.41 10.87
N THR A 42 -20.96 -5.66 11.73
CA THR A 42 -21.67 -4.45 11.33
C THR A 42 -20.78 -3.25 11.60
N LEU A 43 -20.68 -2.36 10.62
CA LEU A 43 -19.89 -1.15 10.68
C LEU A 43 -20.76 0.03 10.28
N GLN A 44 -20.93 0.99 11.18
CA GLN A 44 -21.59 2.26 10.92
C GLN A 44 -20.54 3.38 10.89
N LEU A 45 -20.52 4.13 9.79
CA LEU A 45 -19.65 5.29 9.63
C LEU A 45 -20.31 6.55 10.20
N LYS A 46 -19.52 7.62 10.38
CA LYS A 46 -20.02 8.93 10.84
C LYS A 46 -21.07 9.56 9.93
N ASN A 47 -21.09 9.22 8.64
CA ASN A 47 -22.11 9.66 7.69
C ASN A 47 -23.38 8.77 7.70
N ASP A 48 -23.54 7.96 8.75
CA ASP A 48 -24.64 7.00 8.96
C ASP A 48 -24.77 5.89 7.91
N SER A 49 -23.78 5.72 7.02
CA SER A 49 -23.74 4.54 6.15
C SER A 49 -23.39 3.28 6.95
N VAL A 50 -24.14 2.21 6.70
CA VAL A 50 -24.02 0.92 7.40
C VAL A 50 -23.56 -0.15 6.44
N TYR A 51 -22.57 -0.92 6.87
CA TYR A 51 -21.97 -2.01 6.11
C TYR A 51 -21.93 -3.28 6.94
N VAL A 52 -22.12 -4.41 6.27
CA VAL A 52 -22.14 -5.72 6.90
C VAL A 52 -21.13 -6.61 6.19
N TYR A 53 -20.17 -7.11 6.95
CA TYR A 53 -19.12 -8.00 6.47
C TYR A 53 -19.42 -9.43 6.90
N ASP A 54 -19.26 -10.38 5.98
CA ASP A 54 -19.14 -11.79 6.35
C ASP A 54 -17.71 -12.04 6.82
N ILE A 55 -17.55 -12.53 8.05
CA ILE A 55 -16.24 -12.80 8.66
C ILE A 55 -15.39 -13.69 7.77
N LYS A 56 -15.97 -14.72 7.13
CA LYS A 56 -15.23 -15.67 6.28
C LYS A 56 -14.57 -15.00 5.07
N SER A 57 -15.08 -13.84 4.68
CA SER A 57 -14.56 -13.07 3.55
C SER A 57 -13.46 -12.07 3.95
N LEU A 58 -13.29 -11.81 5.25
CA LEU A 58 -12.32 -10.86 5.77
C LEU A 58 -10.92 -11.45 5.83
N HIS A 59 -9.93 -10.58 5.97
CA HIS A 59 -8.56 -11.02 6.16
C HIS A 59 -8.39 -11.51 7.60
N HIS A 60 -7.94 -12.76 7.75
CA HIS A 60 -7.59 -13.37 9.04
C HIS A 60 -6.09 -13.24 9.31
N SER A 61 -5.76 -12.81 10.52
CA SER A 61 -4.39 -12.59 10.98
C SER A 61 -4.11 -13.51 12.17
N ASP A 62 -3.20 -14.45 11.95
CA ASP A 62 -2.65 -15.33 12.99
C ASP A 62 -1.54 -14.62 13.80
N ALA A 63 -1.38 -13.30 13.64
CA ALA A 63 -0.32 -12.55 14.30
C ALA A 63 -0.45 -12.67 15.82
N SER A 64 0.63 -13.11 16.45
CA SER A 64 0.73 -13.33 17.89
C SER A 64 1.78 -12.40 18.50
N PHE A 65 1.50 -11.88 19.70
CA PHE A 65 2.46 -11.07 20.44
C PHE A 65 3.67 -11.90 20.88
N GLY A 66 4.88 -11.33 20.84
CA GLY A 66 6.11 -11.99 21.31
C GLY A 66 6.81 -12.92 20.32
N ILE A 67 6.18 -13.27 19.19
CA ILE A 67 6.90 -13.89 18.07
C ILE A 67 7.41 -12.75 17.20
N ALA A 68 8.72 -12.47 17.30
CA ALA A 68 9.39 -11.60 16.35
C ALA A 68 9.25 -12.24 14.96
N SER A 69 8.27 -11.76 14.22
CA SER A 69 8.25 -11.98 12.78
C SER A 69 9.37 -11.12 12.22
N ASP A 70 10.55 -11.69 11.99
CA ASP A 70 11.62 -11.08 11.17
C ASP A 70 11.16 -10.85 9.70
N ARG A 71 9.86 -10.97 9.44
CA ARG A 71 9.23 -11.00 8.13
C ARG A 71 8.32 -9.80 7.97
N PHE A 72 8.38 -9.24 6.78
CA PHE A 72 7.49 -8.20 6.28
C PHE A 72 6.02 -8.65 6.37
N THR A 73 5.16 -7.80 6.93
CA THR A 73 3.72 -8.06 7.08
C THR A 73 2.89 -7.12 6.22
N TYR A 74 2.05 -7.70 5.36
CA TYR A 74 1.14 -6.96 4.48
C TYR A 74 -0.32 -7.22 4.86
N TYR A 75 -1.02 -6.13 5.16
CA TYR A 75 -2.46 -6.13 5.35
C TYR A 75 -3.15 -5.34 4.23
N PRO A 76 -4.21 -5.90 3.60
CA PRO A 76 -4.95 -5.21 2.56
C PRO A 76 -5.86 -4.16 3.20
N VAL A 77 -5.32 -2.96 3.37
CA VAL A 77 -6.01 -1.84 4.02
C VAL A 77 -6.28 -0.70 3.05
N THR A 78 -7.32 0.07 3.34
CA THR A 78 -7.60 1.34 2.69
C THR A 78 -6.68 2.44 3.23
N MET A 79 -6.50 3.50 2.44
CA MET A 79 -5.71 4.65 2.86
C MET A 79 -6.50 5.50 3.84
N SER A 80 -5.82 6.13 4.79
CA SER A 80 -6.47 7.09 5.70
C SER A 80 -6.91 8.35 4.95
N ASP A 81 -7.95 8.99 5.45
CA ASP A 81 -8.48 10.24 4.87
C ASP A 81 -7.45 11.36 4.87
N ASP A 82 -6.64 11.47 5.93
CA ASP A 82 -5.53 12.44 5.99
C ASP A 82 -4.51 12.19 4.87
N PHE A 83 -4.10 10.93 4.67
CA PHE A 83 -3.17 10.57 3.61
C PHE A 83 -3.71 10.93 2.23
N ILE A 84 -5.01 10.67 2.00
CA ILE A 84 -5.67 11.02 0.73
C ILE A 84 -5.76 12.53 0.54
N LYS A 85 -6.09 13.29 1.58
CA LYS A 85 -6.10 14.77 1.52
C LYS A 85 -4.72 15.31 1.14
N LYS A 86 -3.66 14.80 1.77
CA LYS A 86 -2.27 15.17 1.43
C LYS A 86 -1.92 14.80 -0.02
N LEU A 87 -2.28 13.59 -0.47
CA LEU A 87 -2.10 13.19 -1.87
C LEU A 87 -2.83 14.10 -2.85
N LYS A 88 -4.06 14.50 -2.52
CA LYS A 88 -4.85 15.43 -3.34
C LYS A 88 -4.20 16.80 -3.40
N LEU A 89 -3.76 17.34 -2.27
CA LEU A 89 -3.03 18.61 -2.21
C LEU A 89 -1.77 18.57 -3.08
N ARG A 90 -0.95 17.51 -2.96
CA ARG A 90 0.23 17.31 -3.83
C ARG A 90 -0.16 17.18 -5.32
N GLY A 91 -1.28 16.53 -5.62
CA GLY A 91 -1.80 16.42 -6.98
C GLY A 91 -2.14 17.79 -7.58
N VAL A 92 -2.79 18.65 -6.80
CA VAL A 92 -3.11 20.04 -7.18
C VAL A 92 -1.83 20.86 -7.35
N GLU A 93 -0.88 20.77 -6.42
CA GLU A 93 0.44 21.44 -6.53
C GLU A 93 1.19 21.05 -7.81
N LEU A 94 1.03 19.81 -8.25
CA LEU A 94 1.62 19.29 -9.50
C LEU A 94 0.79 19.63 -10.75
N GLY A 95 -0.27 20.42 -10.62
CA GLY A 95 -1.14 20.82 -11.73
C GLY A 95 -1.94 19.68 -12.33
N ILE A 96 -2.21 18.61 -11.56
CA ILE A 96 -3.03 17.47 -11.98
C ILE A 96 -4.50 17.85 -11.77
N ASP A 97 -4.97 18.80 -12.56
CA ASP A 97 -6.39 19.12 -12.64
C ASP A 97 -7.06 18.24 -13.69
N THR A 98 -8.34 17.94 -13.48
CA THR A 98 -9.17 17.12 -14.38
C THR A 98 -9.33 17.67 -15.80
N SER A 99 -8.74 18.83 -16.10
CA SER A 99 -8.64 19.44 -17.41
C SER A 99 -7.18 19.75 -17.72
N THR A 100 -6.59 18.91 -18.57
CA THR A 100 -5.52 19.25 -19.53
C THR A 100 -4.44 20.21 -19.03
N ASN A 101 -3.30 19.66 -18.57
CA ASN A 101 -1.97 20.17 -18.93
C ASN A 101 -0.92 19.09 -18.66
N LYS A 102 -0.18 18.69 -19.71
CA LYS A 102 0.83 17.63 -19.68
C LYS A 102 2.24 18.14 -19.39
N ASP A 103 2.43 19.45 -19.20
CA ASP A 103 3.75 20.07 -19.29
C ASP A 103 4.39 20.46 -17.95
N THR A 104 3.70 20.35 -16.81
CA THR A 104 4.24 20.76 -15.50
C THR A 104 4.98 19.64 -14.74
N LEU A 105 5.05 18.42 -15.29
CA LEU A 105 5.62 17.24 -14.63
C LEU A 105 7.16 17.15 -14.65
N ALA A 106 7.84 18.24 -15.00
CA ALA A 106 9.31 18.31 -15.11
C ALA A 106 10.04 18.64 -13.79
N MET A 107 9.35 19.04 -12.72
CA MET A 107 10.00 19.69 -11.56
C MET A 107 10.35 18.80 -10.35
N LEU A 108 10.25 17.48 -10.44
CA LEU A 108 10.79 16.58 -9.42
C LEU A 108 11.71 15.58 -10.11
N GLN A 109 13.01 15.85 -10.09
CA GLN A 109 14.06 14.93 -10.55
C GLN A 109 13.94 13.64 -9.72
N PRO A 110 13.43 12.54 -10.28
CA PRO A 110 13.40 11.27 -9.58
C PRO A 110 14.82 10.70 -9.52
N SER A 111 15.16 10.01 -8.44
CA SER A 111 16.28 9.08 -8.49
C SER A 111 15.88 7.94 -9.45
N ASP A 112 16.56 7.87 -10.60
CA ASP A 112 16.18 7.05 -11.76
C ASP A 112 16.48 5.54 -11.62
N LYS A 113 16.79 5.04 -10.41
CA LYS A 113 17.23 3.63 -10.24
C LYS A 113 16.07 2.62 -10.26
N THR A 114 14.91 2.91 -9.66
CA THR A 114 13.76 1.99 -9.63
C THR A 114 12.42 2.71 -9.81
N LEU A 115 11.39 2.00 -10.25
CA LEU A 115 10.02 2.55 -10.36
C LEU A 115 9.53 3.12 -9.03
N TRP A 116 9.94 2.51 -7.91
CA TRP A 116 9.63 2.99 -6.58
C TRP A 116 10.37 4.30 -6.25
N SER A 117 11.69 4.39 -6.47
CA SER A 117 12.42 5.64 -6.16
C SER A 117 11.87 6.83 -6.94
N SER A 118 11.34 6.57 -8.14
CA SER A 118 10.76 7.62 -8.95
C SER A 118 9.38 8.09 -8.50
N ILE A 119 8.65 7.28 -7.73
CA ILE A 119 7.24 7.52 -7.39
C ILE A 119 7.04 7.83 -5.89
N HIS A 120 7.81 7.18 -5.01
CA HIS A 120 7.58 7.26 -3.56
C HIS A 120 7.66 8.68 -2.99
N ASN A 121 8.58 9.54 -3.46
CA ASN A 121 8.66 10.93 -3.00
C ASN A 121 7.39 11.73 -3.29
N THR A 122 6.63 11.33 -4.31
CA THR A 122 5.38 12.01 -4.65
C THR A 122 4.19 11.41 -3.90
N ILE A 123 4.17 10.09 -3.74
CA ILE A 123 3.10 9.42 -3.01
C ILE A 123 3.23 9.62 -1.49
N GLY A 124 4.46 9.66 -0.97
CA GLY A 124 4.76 9.56 0.45
C GLY A 124 4.59 8.13 0.98
N GLY A 125 4.95 7.96 2.25
CA GLY A 125 4.86 6.67 2.95
C GLY A 125 5.93 5.65 2.53
N GLY A 126 5.76 4.42 3.01
CA GLY A 126 6.69 3.32 2.82
C GLY A 126 6.37 2.45 1.59
N TRP A 127 6.96 1.26 1.56
CA TRP A 127 6.74 0.28 0.50
C TRP A 127 5.27 -0.17 0.38
N ILE A 128 4.58 -0.30 1.52
CA ILE A 128 3.17 -0.74 1.56
C ILE A 128 2.28 0.29 0.86
N HIS A 129 2.53 1.58 1.06
CA HIS A 129 1.83 2.67 0.38
C HIS A 129 2.02 2.58 -1.12
N PHE A 130 3.26 2.40 -1.56
CA PHE A 130 3.56 2.26 -2.99
C PHE A 130 2.81 1.07 -3.62
N VAL A 131 2.80 -0.09 -2.96
CA VAL A 131 2.06 -1.27 -3.44
C VAL A 131 0.56 -0.99 -3.49
N ASN A 132 -0.02 -0.45 -2.42
CA ASN A 132 -1.45 -0.18 -2.34
C ASN A 132 -1.91 0.89 -3.33
N THR A 133 -1.11 1.93 -3.54
CA THR A 133 -1.41 2.99 -4.50
C THR A 133 -1.37 2.49 -5.95
N LEU A 134 -0.39 1.67 -6.32
CA LEU A 134 -0.36 1.03 -7.63
C LEU A 134 -1.53 0.06 -7.80
N LEU A 135 -1.80 -0.79 -6.80
CA LEU A 135 -2.89 -1.75 -6.85
C LEU A 135 -4.23 -1.04 -7.07
N TYR A 136 -4.48 0.04 -6.33
CA TYR A 136 -5.68 0.86 -6.47
C TYR A 136 -5.79 1.49 -7.87
N ALA A 137 -4.70 2.06 -8.39
CA ALA A 137 -4.70 2.66 -9.73
C ALA A 137 -5.00 1.65 -10.84
N ILE A 138 -4.50 0.41 -10.69
CA ILE A 138 -4.78 -0.69 -11.62
C ILE A 138 -6.22 -1.19 -11.46
N GLU A 139 -6.69 -1.38 -10.23
CA GLU A 139 -8.06 -1.84 -9.94
C GLU A 139 -9.12 -0.87 -10.49
N LYS A 140 -8.86 0.43 -10.42
CA LYS A 140 -9.71 1.47 -11.02
C LYS A 140 -9.53 1.63 -12.54
N ASN A 141 -8.64 0.83 -13.16
CA ASN A 141 -8.30 0.86 -14.59
C ASN A 141 -7.77 2.23 -15.08
N ASN A 142 -7.30 3.07 -14.16
CA ASN A 142 -6.61 4.31 -14.51
C ASN A 142 -5.18 4.03 -14.98
N LEU A 143 -4.50 3.09 -14.31
CA LEU A 143 -3.24 2.54 -14.76
C LEU A 143 -3.47 1.24 -15.52
N ASN A 144 -3.35 1.30 -16.85
CA ASN A 144 -3.51 0.13 -17.72
C ASN A 144 -2.20 -0.18 -18.45
N ILE A 145 -1.67 -1.38 -18.25
CA ILE A 145 -0.43 -1.87 -18.87
C ILE A 145 -0.54 -2.08 -20.39
N HIS A 146 -1.76 -2.12 -20.93
CA HIS A 146 -2.08 -2.19 -22.36
C HIS A 146 -2.25 -0.82 -23.02
N SER A 147 -2.07 0.28 -22.29
CA SER A 147 -2.23 1.63 -22.82
C SER A 147 -1.22 1.96 -23.92
N ALA A 148 -1.56 2.91 -24.79
CA ALA A 148 -0.70 3.35 -25.88
C ALA A 148 0.65 3.89 -25.38
N MET A 149 0.68 4.56 -24.22
CA MET A 149 1.91 5.07 -23.58
C MET A 149 2.87 3.95 -23.13
N MET A 150 2.33 2.75 -22.92
CA MET A 150 3.11 1.55 -22.59
C MET A 150 3.45 0.71 -23.82
N LYS A 151 2.90 1.03 -25.01
CA LYS A 151 3.20 0.33 -26.26
C LYS A 151 4.58 0.75 -26.75
N ARG A 152 5.39 -0.22 -27.17
CA ARG A 152 6.69 0.07 -27.76
C ARG A 152 6.54 0.53 -29.22
N PRO A 153 7.42 1.42 -29.70
CA PRO A 153 7.43 1.78 -31.12
C PRO A 153 7.79 0.55 -31.96
N GLU A 154 7.12 0.40 -33.10
CA GLU A 154 7.42 -0.65 -34.05
C GLU A 154 8.70 -0.25 -34.81
N SER A 155 9.80 -0.95 -34.54
CA SER A 155 11.10 -0.65 -35.13
C SER A 155 11.85 -1.93 -35.47
N LYS A 156 12.54 -1.90 -36.61
CA LYS A 156 13.50 -2.94 -37.03
C LYS A 156 14.89 -2.73 -36.42
N TRP A 157 15.08 -1.65 -35.67
CA TRP A 157 16.36 -1.31 -35.06
C TRP A 157 16.83 -2.40 -34.08
N LYS A 158 18.10 -2.77 -34.20
CA LYS A 158 18.75 -3.82 -33.39
C LYS A 158 20.12 -3.32 -32.94
N PRO A 159 20.39 -3.24 -31.63
CA PRO A 159 21.68 -2.79 -31.14
C PRO A 159 22.79 -3.78 -31.51
N LYS A 160 23.98 -3.23 -31.81
CA LYS A 160 25.23 -3.98 -32.04
C LYS A 160 26.31 -3.39 -31.12
N PRO A 161 26.82 -4.13 -30.11
CA PRO A 161 26.44 -5.48 -29.73
C PRO A 161 25.02 -5.58 -29.15
N MET A 162 24.43 -6.78 -29.18
CA MET A 162 23.09 -7.00 -28.62
C MET A 162 23.12 -6.89 -27.10
N THR A 163 22.50 -5.85 -26.55
CA THR A 163 22.35 -5.63 -25.11
C THR A 163 21.45 -6.68 -24.46
N GLU A 164 21.62 -6.89 -23.16
CA GLU A 164 20.80 -7.82 -22.38
C GLU A 164 19.32 -7.40 -22.34
N SER A 165 19.07 -6.11 -22.11
CA SER A 165 17.72 -5.53 -22.12
C SER A 165 16.99 -5.82 -23.44
N TYR A 166 17.68 -5.73 -24.58
CA TYR A 166 17.12 -6.10 -25.88
C TYR A 166 16.83 -7.59 -25.96
N ARG A 167 17.74 -8.47 -25.50
CA ARG A 167 17.53 -9.94 -25.53
C ARG A 167 16.29 -10.36 -24.75
N ARG A 168 16.06 -9.75 -23.58
CA ARG A 168 14.90 -10.02 -22.70
C ARG A 168 13.60 -9.48 -23.28
N THR A 169 13.61 -8.22 -23.73
CA THR A 169 12.38 -7.49 -24.08
C THR A 169 11.98 -7.57 -25.55
N ARG A 170 12.86 -7.95 -26.50
CA ARG A 170 12.58 -7.83 -27.96
C ARG A 170 11.27 -8.45 -28.46
N LYS A 171 10.70 -9.42 -27.74
CA LYS A 171 9.43 -10.07 -28.12
C LYS A 171 8.20 -9.35 -27.55
N TRP A 172 8.39 -8.50 -26.56
CA TRP A 172 7.30 -7.81 -25.87
C TRP A 172 6.76 -6.70 -26.75
N LYS A 173 5.43 -6.70 -26.90
CA LYS A 173 4.68 -5.64 -27.57
C LYS A 173 4.65 -4.32 -26.78
N TYR A 174 4.75 -4.43 -25.45
CA TYR A 174 4.70 -3.30 -24.51
C TYR A 174 6.02 -3.22 -23.72
N TYR A 175 6.26 -2.11 -23.03
CA TYR A 175 7.44 -1.94 -22.16
C TYR A 175 7.42 -2.88 -20.94
N VAL A 176 6.27 -3.51 -20.68
CA VAL A 176 6.06 -4.53 -19.65
C VAL A 176 5.60 -5.84 -20.30
N PRO A 177 5.87 -7.01 -19.68
CA PRO A 177 5.43 -8.29 -20.23
C PRO A 177 3.93 -8.48 -20.01
N VAL A 178 3.13 -8.17 -21.02
CA VAL A 178 1.67 -8.20 -20.94
C VAL A 178 1.12 -9.63 -20.96
N THR A 179 1.69 -10.51 -21.78
CA THR A 179 1.23 -11.91 -21.85
C THR A 179 1.75 -12.71 -20.66
N MET A 180 0.96 -13.65 -20.15
CA MET A 180 1.37 -14.53 -19.04
C MET A 180 2.60 -15.35 -19.42
N LYS A 181 2.72 -15.76 -20.69
CA LYS A 181 3.88 -16.50 -21.18
C LYS A 181 5.17 -15.69 -21.07
N GLU A 182 5.16 -14.44 -21.49
CA GLU A 182 6.32 -13.55 -21.42
C GLU A 182 6.65 -13.19 -19.96
N ALA A 183 5.62 -12.89 -19.17
CA ALA A 183 5.79 -12.51 -17.78
C ALA A 183 6.37 -13.66 -16.95
N LYS A 184 5.82 -14.88 -17.07
CA LYS A 184 6.34 -16.06 -16.36
C LYS A 184 7.75 -16.41 -16.81
N LYS A 185 8.06 -16.23 -18.10
CA LYS A 185 9.43 -16.44 -18.60
C LYS A 185 10.41 -15.47 -17.96
N GLU A 186 10.09 -14.18 -17.92
CA GLU A 186 10.95 -13.17 -17.28
C GLU A 186 11.07 -13.43 -15.78
N TYR A 187 9.97 -13.79 -15.11
CA TYR A 187 9.99 -14.15 -13.69
C TYR A 187 10.94 -15.33 -13.43
N LYS A 188 10.88 -16.39 -14.25
CA LYS A 188 11.76 -17.56 -14.10
C LYS A 188 13.23 -17.17 -14.28
N ILE A 189 13.56 -16.40 -15.33
CA ILE A 189 14.93 -15.91 -15.58
C ILE A 189 15.44 -15.09 -14.39
N ARG A 190 14.63 -14.17 -13.87
CA ARG A 190 15.00 -13.34 -12.72
C ARG A 190 15.14 -14.17 -11.44
N LYS A 191 14.28 -15.17 -11.24
CA LYS A 191 14.37 -16.08 -10.09
C LYS A 191 15.67 -16.88 -10.13
N GLU A 192 16.03 -17.46 -11.27
CA GLU A 192 17.27 -18.22 -11.47
C GLU A 192 18.52 -17.36 -11.26
N ARG A 193 18.46 -16.09 -11.66
CA ARG A 193 19.59 -15.14 -11.52
C ARG A 193 19.59 -14.36 -10.20
N ASN A 194 18.66 -14.65 -9.30
CA ASN A 194 18.48 -13.91 -8.04
C ASN A 194 18.15 -12.40 -8.22
N GLU A 195 17.62 -12.02 -9.38
CA GLU A 195 17.29 -10.66 -9.83
C GLU A 195 15.80 -10.31 -9.68
N LEU A 196 15.03 -11.02 -8.84
CA LEU A 196 13.60 -10.72 -8.67
C LEU A 196 13.34 -9.28 -8.19
N GLY A 197 14.33 -8.63 -7.57
CA GLY A 197 14.27 -7.22 -7.20
C GLY A 197 13.05 -6.92 -6.34
N ASP A 198 12.26 -5.95 -6.78
CA ASP A 198 11.04 -5.49 -6.12
C ASP A 198 9.96 -6.56 -5.92
N ILE A 199 9.96 -7.62 -6.73
CA ILE A 199 8.94 -8.69 -6.69
C ILE A 199 9.09 -9.58 -5.45
N LYS A 200 10.28 -9.61 -4.82
CA LYS A 200 10.46 -10.35 -3.56
C LYS A 200 9.66 -9.76 -2.40
N TYR A 201 9.23 -8.51 -2.55
CA TYR A 201 8.65 -7.70 -1.48
C TYR A 201 7.16 -7.46 -1.64
N ILE A 202 6.53 -8.08 -2.63
CA ILE A 202 5.07 -8.15 -2.70
C ILE A 202 4.60 -9.40 -1.94
N PRO A 203 3.35 -9.43 -1.47
CA PRO A 203 2.79 -10.60 -0.78
C PRO A 203 2.97 -11.87 -1.62
N GLU A 204 3.43 -12.96 -1.00
CA GLU A 204 3.68 -14.24 -1.68
C GLU A 204 2.43 -14.75 -2.42
N LYS A 205 1.26 -14.58 -1.80
CA LYS A 205 -0.05 -14.86 -2.40
C LYS A 205 -0.24 -14.21 -3.78
N PHE A 206 0.37 -13.05 -4.04
CA PHE A 206 0.28 -12.38 -5.35
C PHE A 206 1.16 -13.09 -6.38
N THR A 207 2.37 -13.49 -5.98
CA THR A 207 3.26 -14.27 -6.85
C THR A 207 2.71 -15.67 -7.13
N GLU A 208 2.11 -16.33 -6.14
CA GLU A 208 1.46 -17.63 -6.30
C GLU A 208 0.28 -17.53 -7.26
N LEU A 209 -0.61 -16.56 -7.04
CA LEU A 209 -1.73 -16.27 -7.95
C LEU A 209 -1.23 -16.07 -9.38
N PHE A 210 -0.19 -15.25 -9.56
CA PHE A 210 0.42 -14.99 -10.86
C PHE A 210 1.00 -16.25 -11.51
N LEU A 211 1.71 -17.08 -10.75
CA LEU A 211 2.34 -18.31 -11.24
C LEU A 211 1.32 -19.40 -11.58
N ASN A 212 0.21 -19.48 -10.84
CA ASN A 212 -0.83 -20.47 -11.04
C ASN A 212 -1.80 -20.08 -12.17
N THR A 213 -1.96 -18.79 -12.45
CA THR A 213 -2.92 -18.32 -13.47
C THR A 213 -2.42 -18.62 -14.90
N SER A 214 -3.24 -19.26 -15.73
CA SER A 214 -2.93 -19.46 -17.17
C SER A 214 -3.35 -18.25 -18.03
N GLU A 215 -2.86 -18.17 -19.28
CA GLU A 215 -3.28 -17.11 -20.22
C GLU A 215 -4.81 -17.15 -20.49
N ALA A 216 -5.38 -18.35 -20.63
CA ALA A 216 -6.82 -18.52 -20.87
C ALA A 216 -7.64 -18.11 -19.65
N GLU A 217 -7.16 -18.44 -18.45
CA GLU A 217 -7.79 -18.03 -17.19
C GLU A 217 -7.71 -16.52 -16.97
N TYR A 218 -6.56 -15.91 -17.19
CA TYR A 218 -6.40 -14.45 -17.14
C TYR A 218 -7.38 -13.75 -18.09
N LYS A 219 -7.53 -14.24 -19.32
CA LYS A 219 -8.54 -13.73 -20.27
C LYS A 219 -9.98 -13.92 -19.80
N ARG A 220 -10.29 -15.02 -19.09
CA ARG A 220 -11.62 -15.23 -18.47
C ARG A 220 -11.85 -14.25 -17.33
N MET A 221 -10.85 -13.99 -16.49
CA MET A 221 -10.93 -13.00 -15.41
C MET A 221 -11.21 -11.59 -15.97
N LEU A 222 -10.48 -11.19 -17.03
CA LEU A 222 -10.72 -9.92 -17.74
C LEU A 222 -12.18 -9.78 -18.20
N LYS A 223 -12.76 -10.85 -18.77
CA LYS A 223 -14.16 -10.86 -19.22
C LYS A 223 -15.17 -10.82 -18.07
N ARG A 224 -14.86 -11.46 -16.94
CA ARG A 224 -15.72 -11.48 -15.75
C ARG A 224 -15.67 -10.18 -14.94
N GLY A 225 -14.66 -9.35 -15.18
CA GLY A 225 -14.48 -8.10 -14.45
C GLY A 225 -13.95 -8.28 -13.02
N ASP A 226 -13.20 -9.36 -12.74
CA ASP A 226 -12.57 -9.57 -11.42
C ASP A 226 -11.35 -8.65 -11.23
N ARG A 227 -11.64 -7.35 -11.05
CA ARG A 227 -10.64 -6.27 -11.07
C ARG A 227 -9.58 -6.42 -9.99
N ARG A 228 -9.94 -6.94 -8.81
CA ARG A 228 -9.01 -7.14 -7.68
C ARG A 228 -7.95 -8.19 -8.00
N THR A 229 -8.38 -9.36 -8.49
CA THR A 229 -7.46 -10.44 -8.85
C THR A 229 -6.59 -10.06 -10.05
N ILE A 230 -7.18 -9.39 -11.05
CA ILE A 230 -6.45 -8.85 -12.20
C ILE A 230 -5.39 -7.85 -11.74
N ALA A 231 -5.73 -6.92 -10.85
CA ALA A 231 -4.80 -5.90 -10.38
C ALA A 231 -3.58 -6.50 -9.68
N ARG A 232 -3.76 -7.57 -8.88
CA ARG A 232 -2.65 -8.30 -8.25
C ARG A 232 -1.71 -8.90 -9.30
N ILE A 233 -2.27 -9.55 -10.33
CA ILE A 233 -1.50 -10.15 -11.43
C ILE A 233 -0.76 -9.07 -12.24
N GLU A 234 -1.44 -7.98 -12.57
CA GLU A 234 -0.89 -6.89 -13.36
C GLU A 234 0.17 -6.10 -12.60
N LEU A 235 0.05 -5.97 -11.28
CA LEU A 235 1.11 -5.43 -10.43
C LEU A 235 2.40 -6.25 -10.57
N VAL A 236 2.32 -7.60 -10.53
CA VAL A 236 3.50 -8.45 -10.75
C VAL A 236 4.09 -8.22 -12.14
N LYS A 237 3.26 -8.15 -13.18
CA LYS A 237 3.71 -7.87 -14.56
C LYS A 237 4.38 -6.50 -14.67
N LEU A 238 3.82 -5.48 -14.03
CA LEU A 238 4.39 -4.13 -14.00
C LEU A 238 5.76 -4.12 -13.33
N LEU A 239 5.91 -4.77 -12.18
CA LEU A 239 7.18 -4.88 -11.46
C LEU A 239 8.21 -5.75 -12.21
N LEU A 240 7.78 -6.73 -13.00
CA LEU A 240 8.67 -7.45 -13.92
C LEU A 240 9.20 -6.52 -15.03
N GLY A 241 8.38 -5.60 -15.51
CA GLY A 241 8.79 -4.65 -16.54
C GLY A 241 9.51 -3.41 -16.02
N SER A 242 9.54 -3.15 -14.71
CA SER A 242 10.01 -1.89 -14.11
C SER A 242 11.43 -1.50 -14.54
N ASN A 243 12.36 -2.46 -14.61
CA ASN A 243 13.75 -2.24 -15.02
C ASN A 243 13.92 -1.81 -16.49
N TYR A 244 12.85 -1.87 -17.29
CA TYR A 244 12.88 -1.51 -18.72
C TYR A 244 12.05 -0.27 -19.04
N LEU A 245 11.48 0.39 -18.01
CA LEU A 245 10.71 1.60 -18.17
C LEU A 245 11.64 2.80 -18.37
N GLY A 246 11.35 3.62 -19.37
CA GLY A 246 11.99 4.93 -19.52
C GLY A 246 11.26 6.01 -18.72
N LYS A 247 11.84 7.21 -18.68
CA LYS A 247 11.29 8.39 -18.00
C LYS A 247 9.84 8.68 -18.39
N THR A 248 9.50 8.54 -19.68
CA THR A 248 8.13 8.75 -20.18
C THR A 248 7.14 7.76 -19.56
N GLN A 249 7.50 6.47 -19.48
CA GLN A 249 6.62 5.45 -18.90
C GLN A 249 6.48 5.63 -17.39
N ILE A 250 7.57 5.96 -16.70
CA ILE A 250 7.56 6.24 -15.26
C ILE A 250 6.68 7.45 -14.94
N ASN A 251 6.82 8.54 -15.70
CA ASN A 251 5.97 9.74 -15.53
C ASN A 251 4.50 9.44 -15.85
N PHE A 252 4.22 8.62 -16.86
CA PHE A 252 2.87 8.16 -17.14
C PHE A 252 2.28 7.37 -15.97
N ILE A 253 3.01 6.40 -15.40
CA ILE A 253 2.57 5.61 -14.25
C ILE A 253 2.31 6.53 -13.05
N LYS A 254 3.26 7.42 -12.73
CA LYS A 254 3.14 8.42 -11.66
C LYS A 254 1.87 9.26 -11.81
N PHE A 255 1.62 9.80 -12.99
CA PHE A 255 0.42 10.59 -13.30
C PHE A 255 -0.86 9.78 -13.09
N GLN A 256 -0.92 8.53 -13.59
CA GLN A 256 -2.11 7.71 -13.46
C GLN A 256 -2.39 7.29 -12.02
N VAL A 257 -1.36 7.07 -11.22
CA VAL A 257 -1.52 6.84 -9.79
C VAL A 257 -2.14 8.07 -9.13
N LEU A 258 -1.54 9.25 -9.28
CA LEU A 258 -2.05 10.49 -8.68
C LEU A 258 -3.47 10.81 -9.14
N LYS A 259 -3.76 10.68 -10.44
CA LYS A 259 -5.11 10.84 -11.00
C LYS A 259 -6.14 9.92 -10.33
N SER A 260 -5.75 8.68 -10.02
CA SER A 260 -6.63 7.75 -9.32
C SER A 260 -6.99 8.22 -7.93
N PHE A 261 -6.05 8.87 -7.24
CA PHE A 261 -6.26 9.42 -5.91
C PHE A 261 -7.00 10.76 -5.93
N MET A 262 -6.85 11.57 -6.98
CA MET A 262 -7.70 12.75 -7.21
C MET A 262 -9.17 12.34 -7.36
N GLN A 263 -9.44 11.24 -8.06
CA GLN A 263 -10.78 10.66 -8.23
C GLN A 263 -11.24 9.81 -7.03
N TYR A 264 -10.41 9.69 -5.99
CA TYR A 264 -10.77 8.93 -4.80
C TYR A 264 -11.90 9.63 -4.05
N SER A 265 -13.02 8.92 -3.90
CA SER A 265 -14.10 9.34 -3.01
C SER A 265 -13.81 8.82 -1.61
N SER A 266 -13.92 9.70 -0.60
CA SER A 266 -13.78 9.38 0.83
C SER A 266 -14.81 8.39 1.37
N ALA A 267 -15.73 7.89 0.53
CA ALA A 267 -16.66 6.81 0.88
C ALA A 267 -16.00 5.42 0.89
N THR A 268 -14.70 5.33 1.12
CA THR A 268 -14.00 4.05 1.20
C THR A 268 -14.02 3.51 2.61
N LEU A 269 -14.60 2.32 2.70
CA LEU A 269 -14.69 1.51 3.89
C LEU A 269 -13.33 1.34 4.60
N PRO A 270 -13.29 1.38 5.95
CA PRO A 270 -12.14 0.87 6.68
C PRO A 270 -12.00 -0.61 6.34
N SER A 271 -10.76 -1.08 6.30
CA SER A 271 -10.53 -2.51 6.12
C SER A 271 -10.57 -3.19 7.47
N VAL A 272 -11.49 -4.14 7.63
CA VAL A 272 -11.62 -4.93 8.85
C VAL A 272 -10.75 -6.19 8.74
N ILE A 273 -9.92 -6.41 9.75
CA ILE A 273 -9.05 -7.58 9.87
C ILE A 273 -9.43 -8.33 11.13
N ILE A 274 -9.54 -9.65 11.00
CA ILE A 274 -9.82 -10.54 12.13
C ILE A 274 -8.50 -10.96 12.75
N PHE A 275 -8.37 -10.70 14.05
CA PHE A 275 -7.24 -11.10 14.87
C PHE A 275 -7.70 -12.29 15.70
N ASP A 276 -7.57 -13.49 15.11
CA ASP A 276 -8.16 -14.72 15.66
C ASP A 276 -7.62 -15.04 17.07
N ASN A 277 -6.32 -14.80 17.30
CA ASN A 277 -5.68 -15.00 18.61
C ASN A 277 -6.25 -14.12 19.74
N PHE A 278 -6.93 -13.04 19.39
CA PHE A 278 -7.47 -12.06 20.34
C PHE A 278 -9.00 -12.04 20.37
N ASN A 279 -9.66 -12.92 19.59
CA ASN A 279 -11.11 -12.86 19.34
C ASN A 279 -11.58 -11.46 18.93
N ALA A 280 -10.74 -10.72 18.20
CA ALA A 280 -10.94 -9.31 17.92
C ALA A 280 -11.13 -9.07 16.42
N ALA A 281 -11.98 -8.09 16.09
CA ALA A 281 -12.01 -7.49 14.78
C ALA A 281 -11.46 -6.07 14.88
N VAL A 282 -10.47 -5.77 14.05
CA VAL A 282 -9.75 -4.51 14.08
C VAL A 282 -9.95 -3.80 12.75
N ALA A 283 -10.52 -2.61 12.79
CA ALA A 283 -10.57 -1.73 11.64
C ALA A 283 -9.23 -1.02 11.49
N LEU A 284 -8.56 -1.22 10.36
CA LEU A 284 -7.27 -0.64 10.03
C LEU A 284 -7.33 0.25 8.79
N THR A 285 -6.54 1.31 8.83
CA THR A 285 -6.20 2.17 7.69
C THR A 285 -4.69 2.27 7.54
N LEU A 286 -4.24 2.86 6.43
CA LEU A 286 -2.83 3.17 6.18
C LEU A 286 -2.63 4.68 6.08
N ASN A 287 -1.97 5.26 7.08
CA ASN A 287 -1.55 6.66 7.11
C ASN A 287 -0.05 6.79 6.77
N GLU A 288 0.52 8.00 6.70
CA GLU A 288 1.94 8.19 6.33
C GLU A 288 2.94 7.41 7.19
N LYS A 289 2.60 7.13 8.46
CA LYS A 289 3.47 6.43 9.42
C LYS A 289 3.37 4.90 9.30
N GLY A 290 2.26 4.37 8.79
CA GLY A 290 2.03 2.93 8.64
C GLY A 290 0.57 2.54 8.86
N TYR A 291 0.35 1.31 9.33
CA TYR A 291 -0.97 0.86 9.74
C TYR A 291 -1.45 1.62 10.97
N HIS A 292 -2.69 2.09 10.93
CA HIS A 292 -3.34 2.82 12.00
C HIS A 292 -4.63 2.11 12.39
N ILE A 293 -4.90 2.04 13.70
CA ILE A 293 -6.08 1.39 14.26
C ILE A 293 -7.18 2.43 14.41
N GLU A 294 -8.32 2.20 13.78
CA GLU A 294 -9.49 3.08 13.86
C GLU A 294 -10.47 2.64 14.94
N LYS A 295 -10.62 1.32 15.10
CA LYS A 295 -11.52 0.70 16.07
C LYS A 295 -11.15 -0.75 16.32
N ILE A 296 -11.30 -1.20 17.56
CA ILE A 296 -11.20 -2.62 17.96
C ILE A 296 -12.54 -3.01 18.58
N ILE A 297 -13.04 -4.19 18.24
CA ILE A 297 -14.19 -4.82 18.89
C ILE A 297 -13.91 -6.29 19.19
N TYR A 298 -14.46 -6.80 20.29
CA TYR A 298 -14.24 -8.16 20.74
C TYR A 298 -15.51 -8.99 20.59
N LYS A 299 -15.35 -10.24 20.15
CA LYS A 299 -16.48 -11.17 20.02
C LYS A 299 -17.09 -11.52 21.38
N ASP A 300 -16.26 -11.52 22.41
CA ASP A 300 -16.56 -11.89 23.79
C ASP A 300 -16.65 -10.68 24.73
N GLU A 301 -16.87 -9.46 24.19
CA GLU A 301 -16.89 -8.20 24.96
C GLU A 301 -17.84 -8.26 26.17
N ASP A 302 -19.03 -8.83 26.01
CA ASP A 302 -20.03 -8.96 27.10
C ASP A 302 -19.64 -9.95 28.21
N ARG A 303 -18.58 -10.74 28.01
CA ARG A 303 -18.17 -11.86 28.89
C ARG A 303 -16.82 -11.65 29.56
N VAL A 304 -16.11 -10.59 29.20
CA VAL A 304 -14.73 -10.35 29.59
C VAL A 304 -14.67 -9.05 30.40
N GLY A 305 -13.86 -9.02 31.46
CA GLY A 305 -13.70 -7.83 32.29
C GLY A 305 -13.02 -6.69 31.54
N GLN A 306 -13.26 -5.44 31.96
CA GLN A 306 -12.64 -4.27 31.33
C GLN A 306 -11.10 -4.33 31.37
N ASP A 307 -10.52 -4.86 32.45
CA ASP A 307 -9.06 -5.01 32.58
C ASP A 307 -8.48 -5.91 31.48
N ASP A 308 -9.15 -7.02 31.16
CA ASP A 308 -8.73 -7.93 30.09
C ASP A 308 -8.87 -7.27 28.71
N ILE A 309 -9.94 -6.49 28.49
CA ILE A 309 -10.14 -5.70 27.26
C ILE A 309 -9.00 -4.68 27.09
N ASP A 310 -8.63 -3.98 28.16
CA ASP A 310 -7.55 -3.00 28.15
C ASP A 310 -6.19 -3.64 27.88
N ILE A 311 -5.93 -4.82 28.47
CA ILE A 311 -4.73 -5.62 28.18
C ILE A 311 -4.71 -6.02 26.69
N ARG A 312 -5.83 -6.51 26.15
CA ARG A 312 -5.93 -6.90 24.73
C ARG A 312 -5.72 -5.70 23.81
N ASN A 313 -6.30 -4.54 24.12
CA ASN A 313 -6.11 -3.30 23.36
C ASN A 313 -4.64 -2.90 23.28
N ARG A 314 -3.97 -2.78 24.44
CA ARG A 314 -2.53 -2.46 24.50
C ARG A 314 -1.69 -3.49 23.75
N THR A 315 -2.07 -4.75 23.81
CA THR A 315 -1.37 -5.83 23.10
C THR A 315 -1.49 -5.70 21.59
N ILE A 316 -2.71 -5.47 21.07
CA ILE A 316 -2.97 -5.27 19.64
C ILE A 316 -2.26 -4.02 19.13
N GLU A 317 -2.34 -2.91 19.87
CA GLU A 317 -1.63 -1.69 19.51
C GLU A 317 -0.11 -1.90 19.46
N SER A 318 0.45 -2.60 20.44
CA SER A 318 1.88 -2.91 20.49
C SER A 318 2.30 -3.80 19.32
N LEU A 319 1.46 -4.77 18.95
CA LEU A 319 1.65 -5.60 17.77
C LEU A 319 1.66 -4.77 16.48
N ILE A 320 0.70 -3.86 16.29
CA ILE A 320 0.65 -2.98 15.11
C ILE A 320 1.86 -2.04 15.06
N ARG A 321 2.27 -1.47 16.21
CA ARG A 321 3.49 -0.66 16.30
C ARG A 321 4.74 -1.46 15.90
N ASN A 322 4.87 -2.68 16.39
CA ASN A 322 5.97 -3.57 16.02
C ASN A 322 5.96 -3.91 14.53
N ILE A 323 4.79 -4.22 13.96
CA ILE A 323 4.64 -4.46 12.51
C ILE A 323 5.09 -3.24 11.71
N ASN A 324 4.68 -2.03 12.11
CA ASN A 324 5.11 -0.81 11.44
C ASN A 324 6.63 -0.61 11.53
N GLN A 325 7.22 -0.84 12.70
CA GLN A 325 8.66 -0.74 12.90
C GLN A 325 9.42 -1.75 12.04
N ILE A 326 9.07 -3.04 12.09
CA ILE A 326 9.69 -4.09 11.27
C ILE A 326 9.57 -3.76 9.79
N ASN A 327 8.40 -3.32 9.34
CA ASN A 327 8.19 -2.93 7.94
C ASN A 327 9.03 -1.72 7.53
N GLN A 328 9.23 -0.75 8.42
CA GLN A 328 10.10 0.42 8.20
C GLN A 328 11.59 0.03 8.20
N GLU A 329 12.03 -0.83 9.12
CA GLU A 329 13.41 -1.34 9.18
C GLU A 329 13.74 -2.15 7.93
N PHE A 330 12.87 -3.10 7.58
CA PHE A 330 12.96 -3.87 6.34
C PHE A 330 13.04 -2.97 5.10
N PHE A 331 12.26 -1.87 5.13
CA PHE A 331 12.29 -0.87 4.08
C PHE A 331 13.61 -0.07 4.03
N ARG A 332 14.16 0.33 5.19
CA ARG A 332 15.45 1.03 5.28
C ARG A 332 16.60 0.15 4.81
N ASP A 333 16.59 -1.12 5.18
CA ASP A 333 17.61 -2.09 4.75
C ASP A 333 17.56 -2.30 3.23
N LYS A 334 16.34 -2.33 2.65
CA LYS A 334 16.14 -2.32 1.20
C LYS A 334 16.76 -1.08 0.56
N LEU A 335 16.50 0.11 1.11
CA LEU A 335 17.08 1.35 0.61
C LEU A 335 18.62 1.30 0.63
N MET A 336 19.23 0.88 1.73
CA MET A 336 20.69 0.82 1.81
C MET A 336 21.29 -0.17 0.79
N LYS A 337 20.63 -1.30 0.51
CA LYS A 337 21.12 -2.30 -0.44
C LYS A 337 21.05 -1.90 -1.92
N TYR A 338 20.12 -1.02 -2.30
CA TYR A 338 19.90 -0.63 -3.69
C TYR A 338 20.48 0.75 -4.03
N TYR A 339 20.71 1.61 -3.03
CA TYR A 339 21.09 3.01 -3.25
C TYR A 339 22.52 3.36 -2.80
N ASN A 340 23.14 2.57 -1.93
CA ASN A 340 24.60 2.52 -1.72
C ASN A 340 25.21 1.41 -2.57
#